data_AF-X1IFT4-F1
#
_entry.id   AF-X1IFT4-F1
#
_cell.length_a   1.000
_cell.length_b   1.000
_cell.length_c   1.000
_cell.angle_alpha   90.00
_cell.angle_beta   90.00
_cell.angle_gamma   90.00
#
_symmetry.space_group_name_H-M   'P 1'
#
loop_
_entity.id
_entity.type
_entity.pdbx_description
1 polymer ?
#
loop_
_entity_poly.entity_id
_entity_poly.type
_entity_poly.pdbx_seq_one_letter_code
_entity_poly.pdbx_strand_id
1 'polypeptide(L)' 'MAKKIKKGGIVISFGWNSGGFGKNREFEIKEILLVAHGGNHNDTICVVEVKK' A
#
# COMPACT_ATOMS: atom_id res chain seq x y z
N MET A 1 -0.34 6.63 12.11
CA MET A 1 0.71 5.65 11.76
C MET A 1 1.86 6.26 10.94
N ALA A 2 1.59 7.04 9.88
CA ALA A 2 2.59 7.67 9.00
C ALA A 2 3.78 8.38 9.69
N LYS A 3 3.56 9.09 10.81
CA LYS A 3 4.61 9.79 11.55
C LYS A 3 5.60 8.85 12.26
N LYS A 4 5.22 7.59 12.54
CA LYS A 4 6.08 6.60 13.21
C LYS A 4 7.13 5.99 12.26
N ILE A 5 6.96 6.19 10.95
CA ILE A 5 7.83 5.62 9.92
C ILE A 5 8.86 6.66 9.53
N LYS A 6 10.14 6.25 9.54
CA LYS A 6 11.28 7.08 9.16
C LYS A 6 11.33 7.28 7.64
N LYS A 7 12.00 8.34 7.19
CA LYS A 7 12.33 8.52 5.76
C LYS A 7 13.11 7.29 5.26
N GLY A 8 12.82 6.85 4.04
CA GLY A 8 13.27 5.59 3.46
C GLY A 8 12.53 4.34 3.95
N GLY A 9 11.64 4.46 4.95
CA GLY A 9 10.88 3.33 5.46
C GLY A 9 9.89 2.77 4.43
N ILE A 10 9.82 1.45 4.34
CA ILE A 10 8.91 0.71 3.46
C ILE A 10 7.64 0.35 4.24
N VAL A 11 6.48 0.52 3.60
CA VAL A 11 5.17 0.05 4.09
C VAL A 11 4.50 -0.83 3.07
N ILE A 12 3.70 -1.77 3.56
CA ILE A 12 2.84 -2.61 2.73
C ILE A 12 1.42 -2.51 3.30
N SER A 13 0.48 -2.10 2.46
CA SER A 13 -0.94 -2.00 2.80
C SER A 13 -1.73 -3.07 2.07
N PHE A 14 -2.65 -3.75 2.74
CA PHE A 14 -3.56 -4.73 2.14
C PHE A 14 -4.98 -4.21 2.25
N GLY A 15 -5.69 -4.13 1.13
CA GLY A 15 -7.03 -3.57 1.14
C GLY A 15 -7.81 -3.75 -0.15
N TRP A 16 -8.87 -2.97 -0.25
CA TRP A 16 -9.88 -3.05 -1.31
C TRP A 16 -9.74 -1.86 -2.28
N ASN A 17 -8.68 -1.07 -2.14
CA ASN A 17 -8.29 0.01 -3.06
C ASN A 17 -6.76 0.20 -3.03
N SER A 18 -6.23 0.91 -4.03
CA SER A 18 -4.80 1.19 -4.18
C SER A 18 -4.32 2.46 -3.45
N GLY A 19 -5.05 2.92 -2.42
CA GLY A 19 -4.82 4.23 -1.79
C GLY A 19 -3.64 4.27 -0.83
N GLY A 20 -3.31 3.16 -0.17
CA GLY A 20 -2.18 3.06 0.76
C GLY A 20 -2.13 4.14 1.84
N PHE A 21 -0.93 4.58 2.19
CA PHE A 21 -0.67 5.74 3.06
C PHE A 21 -0.83 7.06 2.32
N GLY A 22 -0.49 7.08 1.03
CA GLY A 22 -0.81 8.15 0.08
C GLY A 22 0.23 9.27 0.00
N LYS A 23 0.31 9.86 -1.21
CA LYS A 23 1.30 10.90 -1.58
C LYS A 23 1.33 12.13 -0.66
N ASN A 24 0.19 12.54 -0.13
CA ASN A 24 0.09 13.71 0.77
C ASN A 24 0.80 13.50 2.11
N ARG A 25 1.19 12.26 2.44
CA ARG A 25 1.92 11.90 3.65
C ARG A 25 3.39 11.54 3.36
N GLU A 26 3.90 11.98 2.21
CA GLU A 26 5.26 11.72 1.73
C GLU A 26 5.52 10.25 1.35
N PHE A 27 4.47 9.47 1.04
CA PHE A 27 4.64 8.10 0.57
C PHE A 27 4.59 8.03 -0.95
N GLU A 28 5.48 7.24 -1.53
CA GLU A 28 5.57 6.96 -2.95
C GLU A 28 5.30 5.48 -3.20
N ILE A 29 4.28 5.17 -4.00
CA ILE A 29 3.98 3.80 -4.43
C ILE A 29 5.16 3.27 -5.26
N LYS A 30 5.67 2.11 -4.88
CA LYS A 30 6.71 1.37 -5.61
C LYS A 30 6.16 0.18 -6.37
N GLU A 31 5.18 -0.52 -5.79
CA GLU A 31 4.61 -1.71 -6.39
C GLU A 31 3.16 -1.91 -5.95
N ILE A 32 2.36 -2.51 -6.83
CA ILE A 32 1.02 -2.99 -6.51
C ILE A 32 0.95 -4.47 -6.93
N LEU A 33 0.58 -5.33 -5.99
CA LEU A 33 0.31 -6.75 -6.23
C LEU A 33 -1.18 -7.03 -6.01
N LEU A 34 -1.82 -7.64 -7.00
CA LEU A 34 -3.17 -8.16 -6.88
C LEU A 34 -3.11 -9.64 -6.47
N VAL A 35 -3.82 -9.98 -5.40
CA VAL A 35 -3.93 -11.36 -4.92
C VAL A 35 -5.36 -11.84 -5.13
N ALA A 36 -5.52 -12.71 -6.12
CA ALA A 36 -6.81 -13.31 -6.44
C ALA A 36 -7.24 -14.29 -5.35
N HIS A 37 -8.48 -14.15 -4.86
CA HIS A 37 -9.07 -15.07 -3.87
C HIS A 37 -9.87 -16.20 -4.52
N GLY A 38 -10.17 -16.05 -5.82
CA GLY A 38 -11.08 -16.93 -6.54
C GLY A 38 -12.55 -16.68 -6.19
N GLY A 39 -13.45 -17.37 -6.89
CA GLY A 39 -14.89 -17.23 -6.71
C GLY A 39 -15.42 -15.82 -7.01
N ASN A 40 -16.57 -15.47 -6.42
CA ASN A 40 -17.14 -14.11 -6.49
C ASN A 40 -16.73 -13.32 -5.24
N HIS A 41 -15.43 -13.15 -5.05
CA HIS A 41 -14.83 -12.37 -3.97
C HIS A 41 -13.89 -11.32 -4.56
N ASN A 42 -13.79 -10.17 -3.90
CA ASN A 42 -12.86 -9.12 -4.34
C ASN A 42 -11.42 -9.57 -4.10
N ASP A 43 -10.53 -9.19 -5.01
CA ASP A 43 -9.10 -9.40 -4.83
C ASP A 43 -8.56 -8.55 -3.68
N THR A 44 -7.46 -9.00 -3.07
CA THR A 44 -6.69 -8.12 -2.18
C THR A 44 -5.69 -7.31 -2.99
N ILE A 45 -5.75 -6.00 -2.82
CA ILE A 45 -4.81 -5.05 -3.39
C ILE A 45 -3.72 -4.81 -2.35
N CYS A 46 -2.51 -5.26 -2.66
CA CYS A 46 -1.31 -5.03 -1.85
C CYS A 46 -0.57 -3.83 -2.44
N VAL A 47 -0.35 -2.78 -1.66
CA VAL A 47 0.36 -1.57 -2.09
C VAL A 47 1.65 -1.44 -1.29
N VAL A 48 2.79 -1.44 -1.98
CA VAL A 48 4.11 -1.19 -1.40
C VAL A 48 4.45 0.28 -1.60
N GLU A 49 4.76 1.00 -0.52
CA GLU A 49 5.19 2.41 -0.59
C GLU A 49 6.48 2.66 0.19
N VAL A 50 7.24 3.66 -0.25
CA VAL A 50 8.42 4.19 0.45
C VAL A 50 8.13 5.60 0.93
N LYS A 51 8.43 5.90 2.19
CA LYS A 51 8.35 7.27 2.71
C LYS A 51 9.56 8.10 2.25
N LYS A 52 9.32 9.18 1.51
CA LYS A 52 10.35 10.15 1.09
C LYS A 52 10.87 11.01 2.25
#